data_AF-A0A2W5TU26-F1
#
_entry.id   AF-A0A2W5TU26-F1
#
_cell.length_a   1.000
_cell.length_b   1.000
_cell.length_c   1.000
_cell.angle_alpha   90.00
_cell.angle_beta   90.00
_cell.angle_gamma   90.00
#
_symmetry.space_group_name_H-M   'P 1'
#
loop_
_entity.id
_entity.type
_entity.pdbx_description
1 polymer ?
#
loop_
_entity_poly.entity_id
_entity_poly.type
_entity_poly.pdbx_seq_one_letter_code
_entity_poly.pdbx_strand_id
1 'polypeptide(L)'
;MRKLVLVVLAFAAVAFAQSAITLDTSRRAELTCTTDGSASVYLAPGKYVTRVTGADSRLCFSQTPNSDGGTVCGASDGGVQGELFPTGTVMTQSITGNQQRASCRSTGAGVVVFTGAQ
;
A
#
# COMPACT_ATOMS: atom_id res chain seq x y z
N MET A 1 -14.99 -34.39 -44.26
CA MET A 1 -14.87 -33.08 -43.57
C MET A 1 -14.46 -33.32 -42.13
N ARG A 2 -13.15 -33.36 -41.83
CA ARG A 2 -12.61 -33.81 -40.51
C ARG A 2 -11.24 -33.19 -40.22
N LYS A 3 -11.08 -31.90 -40.49
CA LYS A 3 -9.79 -31.18 -40.28
C LYS A 3 -9.96 -29.77 -39.70
N LEU A 4 -11.04 -29.53 -38.95
CA LEU A 4 -11.37 -28.17 -38.47
C LEU A 4 -11.71 -28.09 -36.97
N VAL A 5 -11.39 -29.13 -36.19
CA VAL A 5 -11.64 -29.15 -34.74
C VAL A 5 -10.34 -28.98 -33.92
N LEU A 6 -9.18 -29.11 -34.54
CA LEU A 6 -7.88 -29.09 -33.85
C LEU A 6 -7.19 -27.73 -33.77
N VAL A 7 -7.77 -26.67 -34.34
CA VAL A 7 -7.15 -25.32 -34.33
C VAL A 7 -7.69 -24.44 -33.19
N VAL A 8 -8.84 -24.80 -32.60
CA VAL A 8 -9.47 -23.96 -31.55
C VAL A 8 -8.91 -24.24 -30.15
N LEU A 9 -8.37 -25.43 -29.89
CA LEU A 9 -7.80 -25.75 -28.56
C LEU A 9 -6.40 -25.18 -28.31
N ALA A 10 -5.70 -24.69 -29.33
CA ALA A 10 -4.35 -24.12 -29.15
C ALA A 10 -4.37 -22.63 -28.74
N PHE A 11 -5.51 -21.93 -28.90
CA PHE A 11 -5.59 -20.48 -28.64
C PHE A 11 -6.19 -20.11 -27.28
N ALA A 12 -6.66 -21.08 -26.48
CA ALA A 12 -7.20 -20.81 -25.14
C ALA A 12 -6.15 -20.88 -24.01
N ALA A 13 -4.89 -21.21 -24.33
CA ALA A 13 -3.79 -21.33 -23.37
C ALA A 13 -2.88 -20.08 -23.31
N VAL A 14 -3.20 -19.03 -24.06
CA VAL A 14 -2.39 -17.81 -24.11
C VAL A 14 -3.14 -16.68 -23.42
N ALA A 15 -2.47 -16.09 -22.42
CA ALA A 15 -2.82 -14.85 -21.73
C ALA A 15 -3.71 -14.94 -20.47
N PHE A 16 -3.43 -15.90 -19.59
CA PHE A 16 -3.33 -15.54 -18.16
C PHE A 16 -1.86 -15.38 -17.79
N ALA A 17 -1.19 -14.42 -18.44
CA ALA A 17 0.00 -13.83 -17.86
C ALA A 17 -0.47 -12.97 -16.67
N GLN A 18 -0.89 -13.63 -15.58
CA GLN A 18 -0.95 -12.97 -14.29
C GLN A 18 0.50 -12.60 -13.98
N SER A 19 0.86 -11.35 -14.21
CA SER A 19 2.14 -10.81 -13.78
C SER A 19 2.24 -11.07 -12.28
N ALA A 20 3.08 -12.04 -11.90
CA ALA A 20 3.31 -12.34 -10.50
C ALA A 20 3.90 -11.09 -9.86
N ILE A 21 3.22 -10.54 -8.85
CA ILE A 21 3.77 -9.45 -8.06
C ILE A 21 4.96 -10.02 -7.29
N THR A 22 6.15 -9.53 -7.59
CA THR A 22 7.35 -9.93 -6.84
C THR A 22 7.52 -8.96 -5.67
N LEU A 23 7.58 -9.50 -4.46
CA LEU A 23 7.79 -8.70 -3.25
C LEU A 23 9.28 -8.46 -3.02
N ASP A 24 9.65 -7.20 -2.86
CA ASP A 24 10.97 -6.75 -2.46
C ASP A 24 10.97 -6.45 -0.96
N THR A 25 11.39 -7.46 -0.17
CA THR A 25 11.44 -7.35 1.30
C THR A 25 12.56 -6.43 1.79
N SER A 26 13.51 -6.04 0.94
CA SER A 26 14.53 -5.04 1.31
C SER A 26 13.92 -3.64 1.44
N ARG A 27 12.78 -3.40 0.78
CA ARG A 27 11.99 -2.18 0.84
C ARG A 27 10.76 -2.34 1.73
N ARG A 28 10.96 -2.88 2.92
CA ARG A 28 9.89 -3.08 3.90
C ARG A 28 9.90 -1.97 4.94
N ALA A 29 8.73 -1.41 5.23
CA ALA A 29 8.53 -0.43 6.30
C ALA A 29 7.25 -0.76 7.07
N GLU A 30 7.28 -0.53 8.38
CA GLU A 30 6.14 -0.77 9.26
C GLU A 30 5.77 0.51 10.01
N LEU A 31 4.47 0.74 10.18
CA LEU A 31 3.91 1.79 11.00
C LEU A 31 3.06 1.16 12.10
N THR A 32 3.41 1.43 13.34
CA THR A 32 2.54 1.13 14.47
C THR A 32 1.57 2.30 14.66
N CYS A 33 0.29 2.03 14.42
CA CYS A 33 -0.80 3.00 14.46
C CYS A 33 -1.47 2.97 15.82
N THR A 34 -1.63 4.13 16.42
CA THR A 34 -2.39 4.32 17.65
C THR A 34 -3.47 5.40 17.43
N THR A 35 -4.29 5.65 18.44
CA THR A 35 -5.26 6.75 18.46
C THR A 35 -4.59 8.12 18.30
N ASP A 36 -3.40 8.27 18.87
CA ASP A 36 -2.60 9.50 18.81
C ASP A 36 -1.83 9.61 17.49
N GLY A 37 -1.71 8.48 16.78
CA GLY A 37 -1.03 8.34 15.51
C GLY A 37 0.32 7.64 15.63
N SER A 38 0.98 7.52 14.48
CA SER A 38 2.33 6.97 14.35
C SER A 38 3.33 8.08 14.05
N ALA A 39 4.60 7.84 14.37
CA ALA A 39 5.69 8.54 13.68
C ALA A 39 5.59 8.28 12.16
N SER A 40 6.10 9.20 11.34
CA SER A 40 6.11 9.02 9.88
C SER A 40 7.32 8.21 9.43
N VAL A 41 7.15 7.38 8.39
CA VAL A 41 8.22 6.64 7.73
C VAL A 41 8.44 7.15 6.32
N TYR A 42 9.68 7.07 5.85
CA TYR A 42 10.01 7.38 4.46
C TYR A 42 9.82 6.14 3.58
N LEU A 43 9.17 6.32 2.44
CA LEU A 43 8.99 5.34 1.39
C LEU A 43 9.58 5.90 0.09
N ALA A 44 10.58 5.21 -0.47
CA ALA A 44 11.10 5.57 -1.79
C ALA A 44 9.99 5.41 -2.86
N PRO A 45 10.01 6.18 -3.96
CA PRO A 45 9.01 6.04 -5.02
C PRO A 45 8.94 4.62 -5.58
N GLY A 46 7.75 4.20 -5.97
CA GLY A 46 7.52 2.88 -6.57
C GLY A 46 6.22 2.25 -6.09
N LYS A 47 6.02 0.98 -6.44
CA LYS A 47 4.86 0.20 -6.03
C LYS A 47 5.14 -0.52 -4.72
N TYR A 48 4.12 -0.60 -3.87
CA TYR A 48 4.17 -1.35 -2.62
C TYR A 48 2.90 -2.18 -2.49
N VAL A 49 3.04 -3.39 -1.94
CA VAL A 49 1.92 -4.10 -1.30
C VAL A 49 1.82 -3.59 0.13
N THR A 50 0.66 -3.01 0.43
CA THR A 50 0.30 -2.49 1.75
C THR A 50 -0.65 -3.44 2.42
N ARG A 51 -0.40 -3.75 3.69
CA ARG A 51 -1.28 -4.57 4.52
C ARG A 51 -1.62 -3.85 5.81
N VAL A 52 -2.89 -3.86 6.18
CA VAL A 52 -3.40 -3.34 7.45
C VAL A 52 -3.72 -4.50 8.39
N THR A 53 -3.24 -4.44 9.62
CA THR A 53 -3.42 -5.49 10.65
C THR A 53 -3.73 -4.88 12.02
N GLY A 54 -4.28 -5.67 12.93
CA GLY A 54 -4.60 -5.26 14.30
C GLY A 54 -5.91 -4.48 14.42
N ALA A 55 -5.98 -3.29 13.83
CA ALA A 55 -7.14 -2.41 13.89
C ALA A 55 -7.26 -1.53 12.64
N ASP A 56 -8.46 -1.02 12.39
CA ASP A 56 -8.76 -0.17 11.24
C ASP A 56 -7.87 1.08 11.30
N SER A 57 -7.21 1.38 10.20
CA SER A 57 -6.12 2.34 10.17
C SER A 57 -6.34 3.37 9.07
N ARG A 58 -6.33 4.64 9.46
CA ARG A 58 -6.28 5.76 8.53
C ARG A 58 -4.84 5.98 8.10
N LEU A 59 -4.59 6.02 6.80
CA LEU A 59 -3.27 6.25 6.21
C LEU A 59 -3.19 7.62 5.55
N CYS A 60 -2.12 8.36 5.87
CA CYS A 60 -1.89 9.69 5.34
C CYS A 60 -0.49 9.77 4.73
N PHE A 61 -0.40 10.38 3.55
CA PHE A 61 0.84 10.62 2.83
C PHE A 61 1.10 12.12 2.73
N SER A 62 2.31 12.58 3.08
CA SER A 62 2.66 14.00 2.97
C SER A 62 2.90 14.34 1.51
N GLN A 63 2.29 15.43 1.02
CA GLN A 63 2.48 15.95 -0.34
C GLN A 63 3.80 16.72 -0.51
N THR A 64 4.46 17.10 0.58
CA THR A 64 5.77 17.75 0.58
C THR A 64 6.86 16.74 0.93
N PRO A 65 7.83 16.50 0.03
CA PRO A 65 9.03 15.75 0.39
C PRO A 65 9.74 16.49 1.52
N ASN A 66 10.10 15.78 2.60
CA ASN A 66 10.94 16.31 3.69
C ASN A 66 10.33 17.42 4.57
N SER A 67 9.02 17.41 4.82
CA SER A 67 8.48 18.06 6.02
C SER A 67 8.92 17.27 7.27
N ASP A 68 9.37 17.98 8.32
CA ASP A 68 9.96 17.40 9.54
C ASP A 68 9.10 16.30 10.16
N GLY A 69 9.75 15.35 10.84
CA GLY A 69 9.28 14.00 11.22
C GLY A 69 8.09 13.89 12.18
N GLY A 70 7.14 14.82 12.12
CA GLY A 70 5.84 14.73 12.74
C GLY A 70 4.88 13.78 12.02
N THR A 71 3.73 13.59 12.65
CA THR A 71 2.60 12.80 12.12
C THR A 71 1.94 13.56 10.97
N VAL A 72 1.77 12.92 9.81
CA VAL A 72 1.05 13.49 8.65
C VAL A 72 -0.46 13.42 8.87
N CYS A 73 -0.93 12.36 9.52
CA CYS A 73 -2.32 12.25 9.97
C CYS A 73 -2.59 13.24 11.11
N GLY A 74 -3.21 14.38 10.79
CA GLY A 74 -3.62 15.38 11.78
C GLY A 74 -4.71 14.84 12.72
N ALA A 75 -4.69 15.29 13.99
CA ALA A 75 -5.67 14.87 15.00
C ALA A 75 -7.05 15.49 14.75
N SER A 76 -7.13 16.79 14.47
CA SER A 76 -8.40 17.50 14.27
C SER A 76 -8.23 18.90 13.63
N ASP A 77 -7.01 19.46 13.53
CA ASP A 77 -6.87 20.92 13.36
C ASP A 77 -6.17 21.33 12.04
N GLY A 78 -6.56 20.71 10.92
CA GLY A 78 -6.12 21.11 9.57
C GLY A 78 -5.08 20.21 8.89
N GLY A 79 -4.78 19.02 9.44
CA GLY A 79 -3.96 18.01 8.76
C GLY A 79 -4.74 17.26 7.64
N VAL A 80 -4.00 16.55 6.77
CA VAL A 80 -4.60 15.74 5.70
C VAL A 80 -5.41 14.62 6.33
N GLN A 81 -6.72 14.62 6.10
CA GLN A 81 -7.59 13.49 6.42
C GLN A 81 -7.21 12.34 5.50
N GLY A 82 -6.45 11.38 6.03
CA GLY A 82 -6.05 10.18 5.29
C GLY A 82 -7.24 9.30 4.92
N GLU A 83 -6.99 8.25 4.14
CA GLU A 83 -8.02 7.27 3.80
C GLU A 83 -8.10 6.18 4.87
N LEU A 84 -9.31 5.78 5.26
CA LEU A 84 -9.53 4.73 6.25
C LEU A 84 -9.53 3.36 5.59
N PHE A 85 -8.67 2.48 6.07
CA PHE A 85 -8.57 1.11 5.60
C PHE A 85 -8.95 0.14 6.73
N PRO A 86 -9.92 -0.76 6.49
CA PRO A 86 -10.26 -1.81 7.44
C PRO A 86 -9.10 -2.77 7.72
N THR A 87 -9.15 -3.41 8.89
CA THR A 87 -8.23 -4.48 9.24
C THR A 87 -8.33 -5.63 8.24
N GLY A 88 -7.18 -6.16 7.82
CA GLY A 88 -7.11 -7.24 6.82
C GLY A 88 -7.05 -6.75 5.38
N THR A 89 -7.19 -5.44 5.12
CA THR A 89 -6.98 -4.89 3.78
C THR A 89 -5.57 -5.18 3.30
N VAL A 90 -5.48 -5.72 2.08
CA VAL A 90 -4.24 -5.87 1.31
C VAL A 90 -4.45 -5.20 -0.04
N MET A 91 -3.59 -4.25 -0.38
CA MET A 91 -3.71 -3.48 -1.61
C MET A 91 -2.35 -3.15 -2.20
N THR A 92 -2.29 -2.98 -3.52
CA THR A 92 -1.14 -2.35 -4.17
C THR A 92 -1.33 -0.84 -4.22
N GLN A 93 -0.35 -0.09 -3.70
CA GLN A 93 -0.32 1.36 -3.78
C GLN A 93 0.92 1.83 -4.54
N SER A 94 0.78 2.93 -5.28
CA SER A 94 1.91 3.61 -5.91
C SER A 94 2.32 4.80 -5.06
N ILE A 95 3.58 4.82 -4.61
CA ILE A 95 4.19 5.97 -3.94
C ILE A 95 4.89 6.82 -4.99
N THR A 96 4.45 8.06 -5.12
CA THR A 96 5.04 9.05 -6.02
C THR A 96 6.10 9.88 -5.30
N GLY A 97 6.91 10.64 -6.06
CA GLY A 97 7.98 11.48 -5.50
C GLY A 97 7.49 12.52 -4.48
N ASN A 98 6.22 12.89 -4.54
CA ASN A 98 5.55 13.80 -3.61
C ASN A 98 4.73 13.08 -2.53
N GLN A 99 4.80 11.75 -2.36
CA GLN A 99 4.03 10.99 -1.34
C GLN A 99 4.93 10.10 -0.48
N GLN A 100 6.21 10.49 -0.35
CA GLN A 100 7.25 9.64 0.22
C GLN A 100 7.21 9.53 1.75
N ARG A 101 6.32 10.25 2.45
CA ARG A 101 6.19 10.17 3.91
C ARG A 101 4.82 9.63 4.26
N ALA A 102 4.78 8.47 4.90
CA ALA A 102 3.55 7.82 5.35
C ALA A 102 3.44 7.88 6.88
N SER A 103 2.25 8.13 7.39
CA SER A 103 1.91 7.93 8.81
C SER A 103 0.50 7.36 8.91
N CYS A 104 0.13 6.87 10.09
CA CYS A 104 -1.20 6.35 10.33
C CYS A 104 -1.78 6.77 11.68
N ARG A 105 -3.11 6.68 11.77
CA ARG A 105 -3.90 6.70 13.02
C ARG A 105 -4.83 5.52 13.01
N SER A 106 -5.10 4.93 14.17
CA SER A 106 -6.05 3.83 14.29
C SER A 106 -6.95 4.04 15.50
N THR A 107 -8.13 3.45 15.49
CA THR A 107 -9.04 3.42 16.64
C THR A 107 -8.56 2.48 17.75
N GLY A 108 -7.51 1.70 17.50
CA GLY A 108 -6.86 0.82 18.47
C GLY A 108 -5.40 0.58 18.10
N ALA A 109 -4.83 -0.53 18.56
CA ALA A 109 -3.48 -0.95 18.18
C ALA A 109 -3.49 -1.55 16.78
N GLY A 110 -3.12 -0.75 15.79
CA GLY A 110 -3.00 -1.16 14.38
C GLY A 110 -1.55 -1.23 13.92
N VAL A 111 -1.27 -2.02 12.89
CA VAL A 111 0.01 -2.02 12.18
C VAL A 111 -0.24 -1.99 10.69
N VAL A 112 0.41 -1.05 10.00
CA VAL A 112 0.43 -0.99 8.54
C VAL A 112 1.83 -1.34 8.04
N VAL A 113 1.90 -2.33 7.16
CA VAL A 113 3.13 -2.83 6.57
C VAL A 113 3.15 -2.49 5.10
N PHE A 114 4.21 -1.82 4.65
CA PHE A 114 4.53 -1.58 3.25
C PHE A 114 5.66 -2.52 2.84
N THR A 115 5.50 -3.24 1.73
CA THR A 115 6.57 -4.06 1.13
C THR A 115 6.69 -3.68 -0.33
N GLY A 116 7.91 -3.37 -0.80
CA GLY A 116 8.15 -3.03 -2.20
C GLY A 116 7.62 -4.12 -3.15
N ALA A 117 7.14 -3.71 -4.32
CA ALA A 117 6.54 -4.59 -5.31
C ALA A 117 7.04 -4.26 -6.72
N GLN A 118 7.28 -5.31 -7.52
CA GLN A 118 7.67 -5.22 -8.94
C GLN A 118 6.75 -6.08 -9.80
#